data_AF-A0A7C5SV24-F1
#
_entry.id   AF-A0A7C5SV24-F1
#
_cell.length_a   1.000
_cell.length_b   1.000
_cell.length_c   1.000
_cell.angle_alpha   90.00
_cell.angle_beta   90.00
_cell.angle_gamma   90.00
#
_symmetry.space_group_name_H-M   'P 1'
#
loop_
_entity.id
_entity.type
_entity.pdbx_description
1 polymer ?
#
loop_
_entity_poly.entity_id
_entity_poly.type
_entity_poly.pdbx_seq_one_letter_code
_entity_poly.pdbx_strand_id
1 'polypeptide(L)' 'MKVRAEIREYLYLALGVIGLILSYQFFASAISFMARTYIATSALSALIGFTFLAFSIQLFKLSAIAMALKEKEERKVS' A
#
# COMPACT_ATOMS: atom_id res chain seq x y z
N MET A 1 22.57 -13.51 -7.98
CA MET A 1 21.76 -12.26 -8.05
C MET A 1 20.26 -12.47 -7.82
N LYS A 2 19.73 -13.71 -7.72
CA LYS A 2 18.30 -14.03 -7.51
C LYS A 2 17.73 -13.61 -6.14
N VAL A 3 18.52 -13.71 -5.06
CA VAL A 3 18.07 -13.37 -3.69
C VAL A 3 17.61 -11.90 -3.55
N ARG A 4 18.22 -10.97 -4.30
CA ARG A 4 17.83 -9.54 -4.26
C ARG A 4 16.47 -9.28 -4.91
N ALA A 5 16.01 -10.12 -5.82
CA ALA A 5 14.71 -9.97 -6.48
C ALA A 5 13.58 -10.45 -5.56
N GLU A 6 13.74 -11.60 -4.91
CA GLU A 6 12.77 -12.14 -3.95
C GLU A 6 12.51 -11.20 -2.76
N ILE A 7 13.57 -10.63 -2.21
CA ILE A 7 13.43 -9.69 -1.08
C ILE A 7 12.61 -8.46 -1.51
N ARG A 8 12.72 -8.02 -2.76
CA ARG A 8 12.00 -6.83 -3.26
C ARG A 8 10.50 -7.07 -3.37
N GLU A 9 10.07 -8.25 -3.79
CA GLU A 9 8.64 -8.61 -3.94
C GLU A 9 7.92 -8.52 -2.59
N TYR A 10 8.45 -9.23 -1.59
CA TYR A 10 7.90 -9.22 -0.24
C TYR A 10 8.00 -7.84 0.43
N LEU A 11 9.02 -7.05 0.10
CA LEU A 11 9.15 -5.69 0.59
C LEU A 11 8.03 -4.78 0.07
N TYR A 12 7.72 -4.82 -1.23
CA TYR A 12 6.63 -4.02 -1.80
C TYR A 12 5.27 -4.44 -1.25
N LEU A 13 5.06 -5.75 -1.07
CA LEU A 13 3.84 -6.27 -0.43
C LEU A 13 3.72 -5.75 1.01
N ALA A 14 4.78 -5.88 1.81
CA ALA A 14 4.79 -5.44 3.20
C ALA A 14 4.58 -3.92 3.32
N LEU A 15 5.26 -3.11 2.50
CA LEU A 15 5.05 -1.67 2.43
C LEU A 15 3.61 -1.32 2.01
N GLY A 16 3.04 -2.08 1.07
CA GLY A 16 1.64 -1.94 0.67
C GLY A 16 0.70 -2.18 1.84
N VAL A 17 0.88 -3.28 2.59
CA VAL A 17 0.05 -3.58 3.77
C VAL A 17 0.18 -2.53 4.85
N ILE A 18 1.41 -2.06 5.15
CA ILE A 18 1.63 -0.98 6.11
C ILE A 18 0.91 0.30 5.67
N GLY A 19 1.03 0.66 4.39
CA GLY A 19 0.31 1.80 3.83
C GLY A 19 -1.22 1.67 3.94
N LEU A 20 -1.75 0.46 3.78
CA LEU A 20 -3.17 0.18 3.94
C LEU A 20 -3.63 0.37 5.40
N ILE A 21 -2.85 -0.13 6.36
CA ILE A 21 -3.15 0.01 7.80
C ILE A 21 -3.11 1.48 8.20
N LEU A 22 -2.11 2.24 7.74
CA LEU A 22 -2.02 3.67 7.98
C LEU A 22 -3.22 4.41 7.38
N SER A 23 -3.57 4.10 6.13
CA SER A 23 -4.76 4.66 5.48
C SER A 23 -6.03 4.46 6.32
N TYR A 24 -6.24 3.23 6.82
CA TYR A 24 -7.38 2.92 7.68
C TYR A 24 -7.38 3.76 8.97
N GLN A 25 -6.24 3.91 9.66
CA GLN A 25 -6.16 4.75 10.86
C GLN A 25 -6.48 6.22 10.57
N PHE A 26 -6.03 6.75 9.43
CA PHE A 26 -6.33 8.12 9.05
C PHE A 26 -7.81 8.33 8.71
N PHE A 27 -8.46 7.35 8.07
CA PHE A 27 -9.90 7.41 7.85
C PHE A 27 -10.70 7.30 9.15
N ALA A 28 -10.33 6.39 10.05
CA ALA A 28 -10.94 6.29 11.37
C ALA A 28 -10.80 7.61 12.15
N SER A 29 -9.62 8.23 12.10
CA SER A 29 -9.36 9.54 12.70
C SER A 29 -10.20 10.64 12.05
N ALA A 30 -10.34 10.64 10.72
CA ALA A 30 -11.17 11.61 10.00
C ALA A 30 -12.64 11.56 10.47
N ILE A 31 -13.21 10.35 10.60
CA ILE A 31 -14.56 10.14 11.13
C ILE A 31 -14.67 10.69 12.56
N SER A 32 -13.67 10.41 13.41
CA SER A 32 -13.66 10.90 14.79
C SER A 32 -13.54 12.42 14.90
N PHE A 33 -12.78 13.08 14.02
CA PHE A 33 -12.69 14.54 13.96
C PHE A 33 -13.97 15.18 13.45
N MET A 34 -14.64 14.55 12.49
CA MET A 34 -15.93 15.00 11.98
C MET A 34 -16.99 14.98 13.09
N ALA A 35 -17.03 13.92 13.90
CA ALA A 35 -17.92 13.81 15.06
C ALA A 35 -17.70 14.91 16.11
N ARG A 36 -16.48 15.47 16.19
CA ARG A 36 -16.11 16.57 17.10
C ARG A 36 -16.20 17.94 16.43
N THR A 37 -16.89 18.07 15.29
CA THR A 37 -17.04 19.32 14.50
C THR A 37 -15.72 19.93 13.97
N TYR A 38 -14.61 19.19 13.98
CA TYR A 38 -13.34 19.60 13.38
C TYR A 38 -13.30 19.24 11.89
N ILE A 39 -14.06 19.99 11.07
CA ILE A 39 -14.26 19.70 9.64
C ILE A 39 -12.93 19.78 8.85
N ALA A 40 -12.11 20.81 9.08
CA ALA A 40 -10.84 20.98 8.39
C ALA A 40 -9.85 19.84 8.70
N THR A 41 -9.73 19.45 9.97
CA THR A 41 -8.86 18.36 10.42
C THR A 41 -9.35 17.00 9.92
N SER A 42 -10.67 16.81 9.86
CA SER A 42 -11.28 15.62 9.25
C SER A 42 -10.95 15.52 7.77
N ALA A 43 -11.15 16.60 7.01
CA ALA A 43 -10.85 16.62 5.58
C ALA A 43 -9.37 16.35 5.31
N LEU A 44 -8.47 16.98 6.07
CA LEU A 44 -7.02 16.71 5.99
C LEU A 44 -6.69 15.24 6.29
N SER A 45 -7.26 14.67 7.35
CA SER A 45 -7.02 13.27 7.72
C SER A 45 -7.54 12.31 6.65
N ALA A 46 -8.71 12.58 6.07
CA ALA A 46 -9.25 11.79 4.97
C ALA A 46 -8.38 11.89 3.73
N LEU A 47 -7.87 13.08 3.40
CA LEU A 47 -6.99 13.30 2.25
C LEU A 47 -5.68 12.52 2.40
N ILE A 48 -5.08 12.54 3.59
CA ILE A 48 -3.91 11.72 3.92
C ILE A 48 -4.24 10.22 3.81
N GLY A 49 -5.39 9.80 4.34
CA GLY A 49 -5.89 8.43 4.21
C GLY A 49 -6.00 7.98 2.75
N PHE A 50 -6.54 8.81 1.88
CA PHE A 50 -6.63 8.55 0.44
C PHE A 50 -5.26 8.49 -0.23
N THR A 51 -4.32 9.37 0.13
CA THR A 51 -2.95 9.32 -0.40
C THR A 51 -2.26 8.00 -0.04
N PHE A 52 -2.36 7.56 1.22
CA PHE A 52 -1.80 6.28 1.65
C PHE A 52 -2.49 5.09 0.98
N LEU A 53 -3.80 5.15 0.77
CA LEU A 53 -4.54 4.11 0.04
C LEU A 53 -4.05 4.00 -1.41
N ALA A 54 -3.95 5.12 -2.11
CA ALA A 54 -3.47 5.16 -3.49
C ALA A 54 -2.03 4.64 -3.59
N PHE A 55 -1.17 5.02 -2.65
CA PHE A 55 0.21 4.52 -2.58
C PHE A 55 0.27 3.02 -2.33
N SER A 56 -0.52 2.52 -1.39
CA SER A 56 -0.64 1.10 -1.07
C SER A 56 -1.08 0.26 -2.28
N ILE A 57 -2.10 0.72 -3.03
CA ILE A 57 -2.56 0.08 -4.26
C ILE A 57 -1.45 0.04 -5.32
N GLN A 58 -0.68 1.11 -5.49
CA GLN A 58 0.45 1.12 -6.43
C GLN A 58 1.53 0.11 -6.04
N LEU A 59 1.84 -0.03 -4.75
CA LEU A 59 2.80 -1.01 -4.25
C LEU A 59 2.30 -2.45 -4.45
N PHE A 60 1.01 -2.72 -4.24
CA PHE A 60 0.44 -4.04 -4.53
C PHE A 60 0.49 -4.39 -6.02
N LYS A 61 0.18 -3.43 -6.91
CA LYS A 61 0.35 -3.63 -8.35
C LYS A 61 1.80 -3.94 -8.71
N LEU A 62 2.76 -3.21 -8.12
CA LEU A 62 4.18 -3.43 -8.35
C LEU A 62 4.63 -4.82 -7.87
N SER A 63 4.15 -5.23 -6.69
CA SER A 63 4.38 -6.57 -6.13
C SER A 63 3.83 -7.67 -7.03
N ALA A 64 2.61 -7.51 -7.55
CA ALA A 64 1.98 -8.48 -8.44
C ALA A 64 2.73 -8.60 -9.79
N ILE A 65 3.17 -7.47 -10.34
CA ILE A 65 3.98 -7.46 -11.58
C ILE A 65 5.32 -8.16 -11.35
N ALA A 66 5.99 -7.88 -10.23
CA ALA A 66 7.27 -8.52 -9.91
C ALA A 66 7.12 -10.05 -9.76
N MET A 67 6.07 -10.50 -9.06
CA MET A 67 5.77 -11.92 -8.91
C MET A 67 5.42 -12.60 -10.24
N ALA A 68 4.63 -11.94 -11.12
CA ALA A 68 4.30 -12.47 -12.44
C ALA A 68 5.51 -12.54 -13.39
N LEU A 69 6.45 -11.59 -13.28
CA LEU A 69 7.73 -11.63 -14.01
C LEU A 69 8.59 -12.81 -13.55
N LYS A 70 8.66 -13.06 -12.25
CA LYS A 70 9.38 -14.21 -11.67
C LYS A 70 8.79 -15.54 -12.16
N GLU A 71 7.47 -15.70 -12.14
CA GLU A 71 6.81 -16.92 -12.63
C GLU A 71 7.09 -17.18 -14.12
N LYS A 72 7.10 -16.12 -14.95
CA LYS A 72 7.47 -16.24 -16.38
C LYS A 72 8.94 -16.60 -16.60
N GLU A 73 9.83 -16.12 -15.75
CA GLU A 73 11.26 -16.46 -15.84
C GLU A 73 11.49 -17.93 -15.46
N GLU A 74 10.82 -18.44 -14.42
CA GLU A 74 10.89 -19.84 -14.01
C GLU A 74 10.33 -20.79 -15.08
N ARG A 75 9.24 -20.41 -15.77
CA ARG A 75 8.67 -21.20 -16.89
C ARG A 75 9.52 -21.26 -18.15
N LYS A 76 10.50 -20.35 -18.34
CA LYS A 76 11.41 -20.38 -19.50
C LYS A 76 12.66 -21.23 -19.28
N VAL A 77 12.94 -21.60 -18.03
CA VAL A 77 14.14 -22.37 -17.64
C VAL A 77 13.81 -23.85 -17.39
N SER A 78 12.52 -24.20 -17.30
CA SER A 78 12.01 -25.58 -17.35
C SER A 78 11.68 -26.01 -18.78
#